data_AF-A0A920C931-F1
#
_entry.id   AF-A0A920C931-F1
#
_cell.length_a   1.000
_cell.length_b   1.000
_cell.length_c   1.000
_cell.angle_alpha   90.00
_cell.angle_beta   90.00
_cell.angle_gamma   90.00
#
_symmetry.space_group_name_H-M   'P 1'
#
loop_
_entity.id
_entity.type
_entity.pdbx_description
1 polymer ?
#
loop_
_entity_poly.entity_id
_entity_poly.type
_entity_poly.pdbx_seq_one_letter_code
_entity_poly.pdbx_strand_id
1 'polypeptide(L)'
;MQVVMIGPFMLKLSLLMLAAAAAAGYAVPFFLTKRLEPDRRKPLMDDLVTALLIGILVWKFSVIVFDPHSVIRSPRSLLYFTGGTEGLILGAIIGAMIPVYKCLKYRKPWAAYANAALAWLAAGYGIWNLLRVFFDGGGASSIASAVVSAAVVTFQLRRTDRMFSGYHFVVSVLWLSIGWFAASLLGGAPDEAWWLGFTGMQLCLIAAMILAFSVKVTVDAKRKSNDTKPPII
;
A
#
# COMPACT_ATOMS: atom_id res chain seq x y z
N MET A 1 -6.71 22.47 -5.61
CA MET A 1 -7.14 21.15 -6.12
C MET A 1 -8.07 21.36 -7.30
N GLN A 2 -7.64 20.94 -8.49
CA GLN A 2 -8.43 21.12 -9.72
C GLN A 2 -9.63 20.16 -9.75
N VAL A 3 -10.77 20.68 -10.17
CA VAL A 3 -12.01 19.92 -10.39
C VAL A 3 -12.29 19.94 -11.87
N VAL A 4 -12.48 18.77 -12.47
CA VAL A 4 -12.92 18.65 -13.86
C VAL A 4 -14.44 18.55 -13.83
N MET A 5 -15.10 19.53 -14.45
CA MET A 5 -16.55 19.51 -14.63
C MET A 5 -16.87 18.79 -15.93
N ILE A 6 -17.53 17.64 -15.83
CA ILE A 6 -18.13 16.96 -17.00
C ILE A 6 -19.64 17.13 -16.86
N GLY A 7 -20.16 18.23 -17.42
CA GLY A 7 -21.56 18.63 -17.26
C GLY A 7 -21.92 18.89 -15.78
N PRO A 8 -22.99 18.28 -15.24
CA PRO A 8 -23.39 18.48 -13.83
C PRO A 8 -22.51 17.71 -12.83
N PHE A 9 -21.59 16.85 -13.30
CA PHE A 9 -20.72 16.06 -12.42
C PHE A 9 -19.40 16.78 -12.16
N MET A 10 -19.18 17.15 -10.89
CA MET A 10 -17.92 17.68 -10.41
C MET A 10 -17.01 16.52 -9.94
N LEU A 11 -16.04 16.15 -10.78
CA LEU A 11 -15.05 15.12 -10.45
C LEU A 11 -13.75 15.77 -9.98
N LYS A 12 -13.37 15.47 -8.74
CA LYS A 12 -12.06 15.88 -8.19
C LYS A 12 -10.95 15.15 -8.97
N LEU A 13 -9.99 15.90 -9.51
CA LEU A 13 -8.86 15.31 -10.24
C LEU A 13 -8.09 14.31 -9.37
N SER A 14 -8.00 14.57 -8.07
CA SER A 14 -7.40 13.66 -7.08
C SER A 14 -8.08 12.29 -7.02
N LEU A 15 -9.40 12.19 -7.23
CA LEU A 15 -10.08 10.90 -7.26
C LEU A 15 -9.76 10.14 -8.55
N LEU A 16 -9.69 10.84 -9.67
CA LEU A 16 -9.35 10.25 -10.96
C LEU A 16 -7.91 9.74 -10.97
N MET A 17 -6.98 10.51 -10.41
CA MET A 17 -5.60 10.11 -10.19
C MET A 17 -5.50 8.89 -9.27
N LEU A 18 -6.31 8.83 -8.20
CA LEU A 18 -6.27 7.72 -7.24
C LEU A 18 -6.75 6.44 -7.92
N ALA A 19 -7.85 6.53 -8.68
CA ALA A 19 -8.36 5.43 -9.47
C ALA A 19 -7.35 4.97 -10.53
N ALA A 20 -6.73 5.91 -11.25
CA ALA A 20 -5.69 5.60 -12.25
C ALA A 20 -4.46 4.95 -11.61
N ALA A 21 -4.01 5.45 -10.46
CA ALA A 21 -2.88 4.91 -9.72
C ALA A 21 -3.17 3.51 -9.17
N ALA A 22 -4.37 3.28 -8.62
CA ALA A 22 -4.79 1.96 -8.16
C ALA A 22 -4.89 0.96 -9.32
N ALA A 23 -5.49 1.35 -10.44
CA ALA A 23 -5.64 0.51 -11.62
C ALA A 23 -4.29 0.20 -12.30
N ALA A 24 -3.42 1.19 -12.45
CA ALA A 24 -2.09 0.98 -13.01
C ALA A 24 -1.17 0.20 -12.05
N GLY A 25 -1.33 0.40 -10.74
CA GLY A 25 -0.63 -0.37 -9.71
C GLY A 25 -0.96 -1.86 -9.74
N TYR A 26 -2.16 -2.25 -10.19
CA TYR A 26 -2.57 -3.65 -10.36
C TYR A 26 -1.73 -4.41 -11.41
N ALA A 27 -1.14 -3.70 -12.38
CA ALA A 27 -0.29 -4.33 -13.38
C ALA A 27 0.94 -5.03 -12.74
N VAL A 28 1.47 -4.47 -11.65
CA VAL A 28 2.67 -5.00 -10.99
C VAL A 28 2.45 -6.39 -10.34
N PRO A 29 1.47 -6.60 -9.44
CA PRO A 29 1.18 -7.94 -8.92
C PRO A 29 0.74 -8.90 -10.03
N PHE A 30 0.11 -8.42 -11.10
CA PHE A 30 -0.19 -9.24 -12.28
C PHE A 30 1.08 -9.76 -12.96
N PHE A 31 2.10 -8.91 -13.18
CA PHE A 31 3.38 -9.33 -13.74
C PHE A 31 4.17 -10.23 -12.79
N LEU A 32 4.17 -9.91 -11.49
CA LEU A 32 4.84 -10.71 -10.47
C LEU A 32 4.27 -12.12 -10.39
N THR A 33 2.95 -12.25 -10.49
CA THR A 33 2.25 -13.54 -10.40
C THR A 33 2.16 -14.29 -11.72
N LYS A 34 2.64 -13.71 -12.83
CA LYS A 34 2.66 -14.38 -14.15
C LYS A 34 3.52 -15.65 -14.16
N ARG A 35 4.53 -15.74 -13.29
CA ARG A 35 5.40 -16.92 -13.14
C ARG A 35 4.81 -18.02 -12.25
N LEU A 36 3.70 -17.74 -11.55
CA LEU A 36 3.01 -18.72 -10.72
C LEU A 36 2.09 -19.59 -11.58
N GLU A 37 1.87 -20.83 -11.13
CA GLU A 37 0.86 -21.71 -11.72
C GLU A 37 -0.52 -21.03 -11.74
N PRO A 38 -1.32 -21.23 -12.81
CA PRO A 38 -2.63 -20.62 -12.97
C PRO A 38 -3.55 -20.84 -11.75
N ASP A 39 -3.45 -22.03 -11.14
CA ASP A 39 -4.26 -22.46 -10.00
C ASP A 39 -3.98 -21.67 -8.73
N ARG A 40 -2.76 -21.14 -8.57
CA ARG A 40 -2.40 -20.27 -7.44
C ARG A 40 -2.59 -18.79 -7.78
N ARG A 41 -2.34 -18.41 -9.04
CA ARG A 41 -2.44 -17.03 -9.51
C ARG A 41 -3.87 -16.49 -9.49
N LYS A 42 -4.82 -17.24 -10.06
CA LYS A 42 -6.23 -16.82 -10.15
C LYS A 42 -6.84 -16.47 -8.78
N PRO A 43 -6.82 -17.36 -7.77
CA PRO A 43 -7.42 -17.03 -6.48
C PRO A 43 -6.66 -15.91 -5.75
N LEU A 44 -5.35 -15.78 -5.93
CA LEU A 44 -4.57 -14.70 -5.34
C LEU A 44 -4.99 -13.32 -5.89
N MET A 45 -5.09 -13.19 -7.22
CA MET A 45 -5.51 -11.93 -7.84
C MET A 45 -6.97 -11.62 -7.56
N ASP A 46 -7.84 -12.62 -7.59
CA ASP A 46 -9.28 -12.45 -7.33
C ASP A 46 -9.53 -12.00 -5.88
N ASP A 47 -8.81 -12.60 -4.91
CA ASP A 47 -8.88 -12.19 -3.51
C ASP A 47 -8.38 -10.73 -3.31
N LEU A 48 -7.32 -10.31 -4.01
CA LEU A 48 -6.81 -8.93 -3.92
C LEU A 48 -7.75 -7.91 -4.57
N VAL A 49 -8.32 -8.21 -5.73
CA VAL A 49 -9.30 -7.34 -6.39
C VAL A 49 -10.57 -7.24 -5.55
N THR A 50 -11.03 -8.36 -5.00
CA THR A 50 -12.16 -8.40 -4.06
C THR A 50 -11.89 -7.54 -2.83
N ALA A 51 -10.69 -7.63 -2.26
CA ALA A 51 -10.28 -6.82 -1.12
C ALA A 51 -10.28 -5.31 -1.45
N LEU A 52 -9.79 -4.93 -2.64
CA LEU A 52 -9.82 -3.54 -3.11
C LEU A 52 -11.26 -3.05 -3.29
N LEU A 53 -12.11 -3.82 -3.98
CA LEU A 53 -13.50 -3.43 -4.23
C LEU A 53 -14.27 -3.24 -2.93
N ILE A 54 -14.11 -4.16 -1.97
CA ILE A 54 -14.72 -4.02 -0.66
C ILE A 54 -14.15 -2.81 0.09
N GLY A 55 -12.83 -2.58 0.03
CA GLY A 55 -12.20 -1.38 0.62
C GLY A 55 -12.75 -0.07 0.04
N ILE A 56 -12.97 0.00 -1.28
CA ILE A 56 -13.57 1.15 -1.96
C ILE A 56 -15.03 1.33 -1.55
N LEU A 57 -15.80 0.24 -1.45
CA LEU A 57 -17.18 0.29 -0.97
C LEU A 57 -17.23 0.83 0.46
N VAL A 58 -16.42 0.27 1.37
CA VAL A 58 -16.32 0.74 2.75
C VAL A 58 -15.91 2.21 2.82
N TRP A 59 -14.94 2.64 2.02
CA TRP A 59 -14.54 4.05 1.95
C TRP A 59 -15.68 4.95 1.48
N LYS A 60 -16.45 4.54 0.46
CA LYS A 60 -17.58 5.32 -0.04
C LYS A 60 -18.74 5.38 0.97
N PHE A 61 -18.99 4.26 1.66
CA PHE A 61 -20.05 4.13 2.67
C PHE A 61 -19.61 4.52 4.08
N SER A 62 -18.37 4.98 4.27
CA SER A 62 -17.85 5.36 5.59
C SER A 62 -18.64 6.50 6.23
N VAL A 63 -19.32 7.32 5.42
CA VAL A 63 -20.22 8.38 5.88
C VAL A 63 -21.32 7.85 6.80
N ILE A 64 -21.76 6.60 6.62
CA ILE A 64 -22.75 5.96 7.50
C ILE A 64 -22.19 5.81 8.92
N VAL A 65 -20.89 5.51 9.03
CA VAL A 65 -20.21 5.28 10.31
C VAL A 65 -19.82 6.59 10.98
N PHE A 66 -19.27 7.53 10.21
CA PHE A 66 -18.71 8.77 10.75
C PHE A 66 -19.70 9.95 10.83
N ASP A 67 -20.75 9.95 10.01
CA ASP A 67 -21.80 10.98 10.04
C ASP A 67 -23.19 10.38 9.76
N PRO A 68 -23.70 9.52 10.68
CA PRO A 68 -25.00 8.88 10.52
C PRO A 68 -26.15 9.89 10.47
N HIS A 69 -26.01 11.04 11.14
CA HIS A 69 -27.05 12.07 11.22
C HIS A 69 -27.34 12.69 9.85
N SER A 70 -26.31 13.00 9.07
CA SER A 70 -26.48 13.50 7.70
C SER A 70 -27.12 12.49 6.75
N VAL A 71 -26.84 11.20 6.94
CA VAL A 71 -27.42 10.11 6.13
C VAL A 71 -28.91 9.94 6.40
N ILE A 72 -29.33 9.97 7.67
CA ILE A 72 -30.75 9.86 8.06
C ILE A 72 -31.55 11.05 7.53
N ARG A 73 -31.00 12.27 7.62
CA ARG A 73 -31.68 13.50 7.19
C ARG A 73 -31.77 13.63 5.68
N SER A 74 -30.78 13.15 4.94
CA SER A 74 -30.77 13.18 3.49
C SER A 74 -30.08 11.93 2.93
N PRO A 75 -30.83 10.91 2.49
CA PRO A 75 -30.26 9.70 1.88
C PRO A 75 -29.43 10.00 0.63
N ARG A 76 -29.70 11.13 -0.03
CA ARG A 76 -28.96 11.60 -1.21
C ARG A 76 -27.51 11.96 -0.88
N SER A 77 -27.19 12.25 0.38
CA SER A 77 -25.82 12.56 0.83
C SER A 77 -24.83 11.44 0.53
N LEU A 78 -25.27 10.18 0.50
CA LEU A 78 -24.44 9.00 0.15
C LEU A 78 -23.84 9.09 -1.26
N LEU A 79 -24.62 9.61 -2.23
CA LEU A 79 -24.17 9.73 -3.62
C LEU A 79 -23.15 10.87 -3.77
N TYR A 80 -23.43 12.02 -3.13
CA TYR A 80 -22.62 13.24 -3.23
C TYR A 80 -21.39 13.28 -2.33
N PHE A 81 -21.30 12.39 -1.34
CA PHE A 81 -20.12 12.33 -0.46
C PHE A 81 -18.88 11.97 -1.28
N THR A 82 -17.91 12.87 -1.32
CA THR A 82 -16.67 12.70 -2.10
C THR A 82 -15.61 11.83 -1.42
N GLY A 83 -15.95 11.20 -0.29
CA GLY A 83 -15.00 10.45 0.52
C GLY A 83 -14.16 11.37 1.42
N GLY A 84 -13.81 10.88 2.62
CA GLY A 84 -12.93 11.55 3.57
C GLY A 84 -11.68 10.73 3.87
N THR A 85 -10.68 11.36 4.50
CA THR A 85 -9.43 10.70 4.93
C THR A 85 -9.72 9.57 5.94
N GLU A 86 -10.61 9.83 6.91
CA GLU A 86 -11.05 8.83 7.89
C GLU A 86 -11.68 7.59 7.24
N GLY A 87 -12.50 7.81 6.21
CA GLY A 87 -13.08 6.73 5.43
C GLY A 87 -12.03 5.92 4.68
N LEU A 88 -10.97 6.58 4.18
CA LEU A 88 -9.90 5.91 3.43
C LEU A 88 -9.14 4.97 4.36
N ILE A 89 -8.86 5.41 5.58
CA ILE A 89 -8.22 4.58 6.62
C ILE A 89 -9.10 3.38 6.95
N LEU A 90 -10.41 3.60 7.17
CA LEU A 90 -11.36 2.53 7.46
C LEU A 90 -11.43 1.50 6.31
N GLY A 91 -11.52 1.99 5.07
CA GLY A 91 -11.54 1.17 3.86
C GLY A 91 -10.25 0.36 3.69
N ALA A 92 -9.09 0.96 3.98
CA ALA A 92 -7.81 0.27 3.94
C ALA A 92 -7.72 -0.84 5.01
N ILE A 93 -8.18 -0.58 6.23
CA ILE A 93 -8.18 -1.57 7.33
C ILE A 93 -9.07 -2.77 6.97
N ILE A 94 -10.33 -2.52 6.58
CA ILE A 94 -11.27 -3.59 6.24
C ILE A 94 -10.80 -4.34 4.97
N GLY A 95 -10.30 -3.61 3.97
CA GLY A 95 -9.71 -4.18 2.77
C GLY A 95 -8.56 -5.14 3.09
N ALA A 96 -7.65 -4.76 3.99
CA ALA A 96 -6.53 -5.60 4.42
C ALA A 96 -6.97 -6.80 5.28
N MET A 97 -8.05 -6.67 6.05
CA MET A 97 -8.55 -7.73 6.92
C MET A 97 -9.07 -8.94 6.12
N ILE A 98 -9.61 -8.74 4.92
CA ILE A 98 -10.16 -9.80 4.06
C ILE A 98 -9.11 -10.83 3.63
N PRO A 99 -7.99 -10.46 2.98
CA PRO A 99 -6.96 -11.43 2.61
C PRO A 99 -6.32 -12.05 3.86
N VAL A 100 -6.16 -11.30 4.95
CA VAL A 100 -5.65 -11.84 6.23
C VAL A 100 -6.57 -12.93 6.77
N TYR A 101 -7.88 -12.68 6.83
CA TYR A 101 -8.87 -13.66 7.26
C TYR A 101 -8.87 -14.91 6.38
N LYS A 102 -8.80 -14.73 5.05
CA LYS A 102 -8.71 -15.86 4.11
C LYS A 102 -7.40 -16.65 4.29
N CYS A 103 -6.27 -15.99 4.52
CA CYS A 103 -5.00 -16.66 4.81
C CYS A 103 -5.07 -17.50 6.09
N LEU A 104 -5.65 -16.95 7.16
CA LEU A 104 -5.80 -17.64 8.44
C LEU A 104 -6.77 -18.82 8.35
N LYS A 105 -7.94 -18.63 7.72
CA LYS A 105 -8.98 -19.64 7.63
C LYS A 105 -8.62 -20.80 6.70
N TYR A 106 -8.01 -20.50 5.55
CA TYR A 106 -7.72 -21.50 4.51
C TYR A 106 -6.25 -21.94 4.47
N ARG A 107 -5.45 -21.55 5.47
CA ARG A 107 -3.99 -21.82 5.56
C ARG A 107 -3.22 -21.49 4.26
N LYS A 108 -3.68 -20.49 3.52
CA LYS A 108 -3.00 -20.02 2.31
C LYS A 108 -1.66 -19.36 2.68
N PRO A 109 -0.64 -19.40 1.81
CA PRO A 109 0.66 -18.81 2.10
C PRO A 109 0.56 -17.28 2.23
N TRP A 110 0.49 -16.79 3.48
CA TRP A 110 0.32 -15.38 3.79
C TRP A 110 1.39 -14.48 3.15
N ALA A 111 2.62 -14.98 3.02
CA ALA A 111 3.73 -14.23 2.44
C ALA A 111 3.50 -13.87 0.97
N ALA A 112 2.84 -14.74 0.19
CA ALA A 112 2.52 -14.44 -1.20
C ALA A 112 1.48 -13.31 -1.31
N TYR A 113 0.47 -13.34 -0.45
CA TYR A 113 -0.56 -12.29 -0.35
C TYR A 113 0.06 -10.96 0.11
N ALA A 114 0.90 -11.00 1.14
CA ALA A 114 1.56 -9.82 1.69
C ALA A 114 2.51 -9.18 0.66
N ASN A 115 3.33 -9.98 -0.04
CA ASN A 115 4.22 -9.48 -1.08
C ASN A 115 3.44 -8.93 -2.29
N ALA A 116 2.37 -9.59 -2.73
CA ALA A 116 1.54 -9.10 -3.82
C ALA A 116 0.83 -7.78 -3.47
N ALA A 117 0.27 -7.70 -2.26
CA ALA A 117 -0.39 -6.49 -1.77
C ALA A 117 0.63 -5.34 -1.61
N LEU A 118 1.82 -5.62 -1.07
CA LEU A 118 2.88 -4.63 -0.94
C LEU A 118 3.35 -4.12 -2.31
N ALA A 119 3.52 -5.01 -3.29
CA ALA A 119 3.89 -4.64 -4.65
C ALA A 119 2.82 -3.76 -5.30
N TRP A 120 1.53 -4.07 -5.10
CA TRP A 120 0.43 -3.22 -5.56
C TRP A 120 0.51 -1.84 -4.90
N LEU A 121 0.56 -1.77 -3.57
CA LEU A 121 0.57 -0.50 -2.84
C LEU A 121 1.79 0.36 -3.19
N ALA A 122 2.98 -0.24 -3.28
CA ALA A 122 4.19 0.46 -3.68
C ALA A 122 4.08 1.03 -5.10
N ALA A 123 3.58 0.24 -6.05
CA ALA A 123 3.39 0.68 -7.43
C ALA A 123 2.33 1.79 -7.53
N GLY A 124 1.18 1.61 -6.87
CA GLY A 124 0.11 2.60 -6.84
C GLY A 124 0.58 3.92 -6.22
N TYR A 125 1.30 3.88 -5.11
CA TYR A 125 1.86 5.07 -4.48
C TYR A 125 2.92 5.76 -5.35
N GLY A 126 3.74 5.00 -6.07
CA GLY A 126 4.71 5.55 -7.01
C GLY A 126 4.03 6.29 -8.17
N ILE A 127 3.01 5.67 -8.76
CA ILE A 127 2.23 6.25 -9.85
C ILE A 127 1.47 7.49 -9.37
N TRP A 128 0.89 7.43 -8.17
CA TRP A 128 0.24 8.59 -7.55
C TRP A 128 1.20 9.79 -7.43
N ASN A 129 2.41 9.59 -6.92
CA ASN A 129 3.38 10.68 -6.79
C ASN A 129 3.85 11.20 -8.15
N LEU A 130 4.02 10.31 -9.13
CA LEU A 130 4.35 10.70 -10.49
C LEU A 130 3.25 11.57 -11.09
N LEU A 131 1.98 11.15 -10.98
CA LEU A 131 0.82 11.94 -11.40
C LEU A 131 0.75 13.29 -10.67
N ARG A 132 1.07 13.33 -9.37
CA ARG A 132 1.12 14.58 -8.59
C ARG A 132 2.17 15.56 -9.10
N VAL A 133 3.32 15.07 -9.56
CA VAL A 133 4.36 15.90 -10.19
C VAL A 133 3.83 16.57 -11.47
N PHE A 134 3.10 15.82 -12.31
CA PHE A 134 2.61 16.34 -13.59
C PHE A 134 1.46 17.33 -13.48
N PHE A 135 0.50 17.10 -12.58
CA PHE A 135 -0.74 17.90 -12.54
C PHE A 135 -0.86 18.86 -11.36
N ASP A 136 -0.23 18.54 -10.22
CA ASP A 136 -0.32 19.34 -8.99
C ASP A 136 0.99 20.10 -8.69
N GLY A 137 1.97 20.07 -9.59
CA GLY A 137 3.27 20.73 -9.39
C GLY A 137 4.11 20.10 -8.28
N GLY A 138 4.05 18.77 -8.14
CA GLY A 138 4.77 18.04 -7.09
C GLY A 138 6.27 18.38 -7.01
N GLY A 139 6.75 18.62 -5.79
CA GLY A 139 8.14 18.98 -5.51
C GLY A 139 9.13 17.81 -5.59
N ALA A 140 10.40 18.09 -5.27
CA ALA A 140 11.49 17.12 -5.30
C ALA A 140 11.23 15.85 -4.48
N SER A 141 10.48 15.95 -3.37
CA SER A 141 10.08 14.82 -2.54
C SER A 141 9.15 13.82 -3.26
N SER A 142 8.27 14.32 -4.14
CA SER A 142 7.34 13.48 -4.91
C SER A 142 8.07 12.70 -6.00
N ILE A 143 9.09 13.32 -6.62
CA ILE A 143 9.96 12.63 -7.57
C ILE A 143 10.78 11.56 -6.85
N ALA A 144 11.39 11.90 -5.69
CA ALA A 144 12.17 10.96 -4.91
C ALA A 144 11.34 9.74 -4.44
N SER A 145 10.11 9.95 -3.96
CA SER A 145 9.23 8.86 -3.53
C SER A 145 8.78 7.96 -4.69
N ALA A 146 8.55 8.54 -5.88
CA ALA A 146 8.29 7.79 -7.11
C ALA A 146 9.50 6.93 -7.54
N VAL A 147 10.73 7.47 -7.43
CA VAL A 147 11.96 6.72 -7.73
C VAL A 147 12.18 5.57 -6.75
N VAL A 148 11.99 5.80 -5.45
CA VAL A 148 12.11 4.78 -4.40
C VAL A 148 11.13 3.63 -4.64
N SER A 149 9.85 3.96 -4.89
CA SER A 149 8.82 2.96 -5.14
C SER A 149 9.12 2.15 -6.42
N ALA A 150 9.57 2.81 -7.49
CA ALA A 150 10.01 2.15 -8.71
C ALA A 150 11.20 1.20 -8.48
N ALA A 151 12.18 1.61 -7.67
CA ALA A 151 13.34 0.78 -7.32
C ALA A 151 12.92 -0.49 -6.56
N VAL A 152 12.03 -0.37 -5.58
CA VAL A 152 11.52 -1.51 -4.80
C VAL A 152 10.66 -2.43 -5.67
N VAL A 153 9.79 -1.89 -6.52
CA VAL A 153 8.98 -2.69 -7.46
C VAL A 153 9.89 -3.47 -8.42
N THR A 154 10.92 -2.82 -8.97
CA THR A 154 11.88 -3.47 -9.87
C THR A 154 12.63 -4.59 -9.15
N PHE A 155 13.03 -4.36 -7.89
CA PHE A 155 13.67 -5.37 -7.05
C PHE A 155 12.75 -6.58 -6.80
N GLN A 156 11.46 -6.35 -6.53
CA GLN A 156 10.48 -7.42 -6.33
C GLN A 156 10.25 -8.23 -7.62
N LEU A 157 10.12 -7.57 -8.77
CA LEU A 157 9.95 -8.25 -10.07
C LEU A 157 11.17 -9.12 -10.43
N ARG A 158 12.39 -8.64 -10.16
CA ARG A 158 13.62 -9.41 -10.40
C ARG A 158 13.76 -10.63 -9.49
N ARG A 159 13.09 -10.65 -8.33
CA ARG A 159 13.18 -11.74 -7.34
C ARG A 159 11.85 -12.46 -7.12
N THR A 160 11.11 -12.68 -8.22
CA THR A 160 9.79 -13.34 -8.21
C THR A 160 9.82 -14.72 -7.51
N ASP A 161 10.92 -15.47 -7.63
CA ASP A 161 11.04 -16.83 -7.07
C ASP A 161 10.96 -16.88 -5.54
N ARG A 162 11.08 -15.73 -4.87
CA ARG A 162 11.07 -15.63 -3.41
C ARG A 162 9.78 -15.01 -2.85
N MET A 163 8.73 -14.94 -3.67
CA MET A 163 7.42 -14.39 -3.30
C MET A 163 6.73 -15.12 -2.14
N PHE A 164 7.04 -16.40 -1.91
CA PHE A 164 6.52 -17.17 -0.78
C PHE A 164 7.30 -16.97 0.52
N SER A 165 8.40 -16.22 0.51
CA SER A 165 9.23 -16.02 1.69
C SER A 165 8.88 -14.72 2.41
N GLY A 166 8.52 -14.84 3.69
CA GLY A 166 8.27 -13.68 4.56
C GLY A 166 9.49 -12.77 4.72
N TYR A 167 10.70 -13.29 4.50
CA TYR A 167 11.92 -12.47 4.52
C TYR A 167 11.91 -11.39 3.43
N HIS A 168 11.39 -11.70 2.24
CA HIS A 168 11.33 -10.74 1.12
C HIS A 168 10.33 -9.62 1.40
N PHE A 169 9.24 -9.96 2.08
CA PHE A 169 8.29 -8.97 2.56
C PHE A 169 8.96 -8.00 3.53
N VAL A 170 9.63 -8.51 4.56
CA VAL A 170 10.31 -7.69 5.58
C VAL A 170 11.39 -6.79 4.96
N VAL A 171 12.21 -7.33 4.04
CA VAL A 171 13.23 -6.54 3.34
C VAL A 171 12.62 -5.47 2.45
N SER A 172 11.53 -5.76 1.75
CA SER A 172 10.85 -4.78 0.89
C SER A 172 10.20 -3.66 1.70
N VAL A 173 9.58 -4.00 2.84
CA VAL A 173 9.05 -3.01 3.80
C VAL A 173 10.17 -2.13 4.36
N LEU A 174 11.31 -2.73 4.72
CA LEU A 174 12.47 -1.97 5.22
C LEU A 174 12.96 -0.94 4.19
N TRP A 175 13.16 -1.36 2.94
CA TRP A 175 13.64 -0.46 1.87
C TRP A 175 12.63 0.63 1.52
N LEU A 176 11.32 0.31 1.51
CA LEU A 176 10.28 1.32 1.32
C LEU A 176 10.29 2.35 2.45
N SER A 177 10.37 1.91 3.71
CA SER A 177 10.39 2.80 4.86
C SER A 177 11.60 3.74 4.83
N ILE A 178 12.80 3.19 4.56
CA ILE A 178 14.03 3.99 4.42
C ILE A 178 13.91 5.00 3.29
N GLY A 179 13.46 4.56 2.11
CA GLY A 179 13.41 5.43 0.94
C GLY A 179 12.34 6.51 1.06
N TRP A 180 11.17 6.21 1.62
CA TRP A 180 10.13 7.23 1.86
C TRP A 180 10.55 8.21 2.95
N PHE A 181 11.23 7.74 3.99
CA PHE A 181 11.80 8.64 4.99
C PHE A 181 12.81 9.59 4.33
N ALA A 182 13.75 9.06 3.54
CA ALA A 182 14.73 9.89 2.82
C ALA A 182 14.06 10.87 1.85
N ALA A 183 13.05 10.43 1.10
CA ALA A 183 12.29 11.30 0.19
C ALA A 183 11.54 12.41 0.93
N SER A 184 11.06 12.13 2.15
CA SER A 184 10.36 13.13 2.97
C SER A 184 11.29 14.25 3.44
N LEU A 185 12.59 13.99 3.62
CA LEU A 185 13.57 15.01 4.02
C LEU A 185 13.84 16.04 2.92
N LEU A 186 13.64 15.67 1.66
CA LEU A 186 13.79 16.56 0.50
C LEU A 186 12.60 17.50 0.31
N GLY A 187 11.51 17.30 1.06
CA GLY A 187 10.24 18.02 0.88
C GLY A 187 10.17 19.42 1.49
N GLY A 188 11.25 19.91 2.11
CA GLY A 188 11.21 21.14 2.92
C GLY A 188 10.68 20.90 4.33
N ALA A 189 10.75 21.94 5.18
CA ALA A 189 10.33 21.86 6.58
C ALA A 189 8.82 21.52 6.66
N PRO A 190 8.42 20.53 7.48
CA PRO A 190 7.02 20.17 7.61
C PRO A 190 6.22 21.22 8.38
N ASP A 191 5.10 21.65 7.79
CA ASP A 191 4.18 22.66 8.39
C ASP A 191 3.57 22.20 9.73
N GLU A 192 3.54 20.89 10.00
CA GLU A 192 3.03 20.29 11.24
C GLU A 192 4.02 19.30 11.83
N ALA A 193 5.15 19.81 12.32
CA ALA A 193 6.07 19.02 13.15
C ALA A 193 5.40 18.72 14.52
N TRP A 194 5.22 17.44 14.83
CA TRP A 194 4.62 17.00 16.09
C TRP A 194 5.67 16.83 17.20
N TRP A 195 6.85 16.30 16.86
CA TRP A 195 7.88 15.99 17.86
C TRP A 195 9.28 16.11 17.24
N LEU A 196 10.19 16.84 17.90
CA LEU A 196 11.59 17.04 17.47
C LEU A 196 11.76 17.53 16.01
N GLY A 197 10.77 18.23 15.45
CA GLY A 197 10.82 18.67 14.04
C GLY A 197 10.37 17.60 13.02
N PHE A 198 9.95 16.40 13.48
CA PHE A 198 9.42 15.34 12.63
C PHE A 198 7.89 15.34 12.56
N THR A 199 7.39 14.96 11.39
CA THR A 199 5.96 14.69 11.17
C THR A 199 5.56 13.34 11.80
N GLY A 200 4.27 13.20 12.15
CA GLY A 200 3.73 11.90 12.58
C GLY A 200 3.99 10.76 11.59
N MET A 201 3.97 11.06 10.28
CA MET A 201 4.28 10.07 9.24
C MET A 201 5.74 9.61 9.28
N GLN A 202 6.69 10.51 9.51
CA GLN A 202 8.11 10.17 9.66
C GLN A 202 8.36 9.29 10.88
N LEU A 203 7.70 9.56 12.02
CA LEU A 203 7.80 8.71 13.21
C LEU A 203 7.27 7.29 12.94
N CYS A 204 6.15 7.17 12.25
CA CYS A 204 5.62 5.86 11.83
C CYS A 204 6.60 5.11 10.91
N LEU A 205 7.27 5.80 9.98
CA LEU A 205 8.28 5.19 9.11
C LEU A 205 9.51 4.71 9.90
N ILE A 206 9.96 5.48 10.88
CA ILE A 206 11.07 5.09 11.77
C ILE A 206 10.68 3.84 12.58
N ALA A 207 9.48 3.82 13.17
CA ALA A 207 8.99 2.66 13.91
C ALA A 207 8.92 1.41 13.01
N ALA A 208 8.40 1.56 11.79
CA ALA A 208 8.35 0.47 10.81
C ALA A 208 9.76 -0.02 10.40
N MET A 209 10.72 0.89 10.26
CA MET A 209 12.12 0.57 9.96
C MET A 209 12.76 -0.25 11.09
N ILE A 210 12.61 0.18 12.35
CA ILE A 210 13.17 -0.50 13.52
C ILE A 210 12.57 -1.90 13.67
N LEU A 211 11.24 -2.02 13.48
CA LEU A 211 10.55 -3.30 13.54
C LEU A 211 11.04 -4.25 12.44
N ALA A 212 11.08 -3.78 11.19
CA ALA A 212 11.52 -4.59 10.05
C ALA A 212 12.99 -5.02 10.19
N PHE A 213 13.86 -4.14 10.70
CA PHE A 213 15.26 -4.46 10.96
C PHE A 213 15.40 -5.52 12.05
N SER A 214 14.68 -5.37 13.17
CA SER A 214 14.68 -6.34 14.28
C SER A 214 14.23 -7.74 13.82
N VAL A 215 13.17 -7.81 13.01
CA VAL A 215 12.69 -9.08 12.44
C VAL A 215 13.72 -9.67 11.47
N LYS A 216 14.34 -8.85 10.63
CA LYS A 216 15.39 -9.32 9.71
C LYS A 216 16.58 -9.94 10.47
N VAL A 217 17.07 -9.25 11.51
CA VAL A 217 18.21 -9.72 12.33
C VAL A 217 17.89 -11.04 13.01
N THR A 218 16.70 -11.18 13.61
CA THR A 218 16.30 -12.43 14.28
C THR A 218 16.16 -13.61 13.30
N VAL A 219 15.66 -13.37 12.08
CA VAL A 219 15.58 -14.39 11.03
C VAL A 219 16.98 -14.79 10.53
N ASP A 220 17.87 -13.82 10.30
CA ASP A 220 19.24 -14.10 9.86
C ASP A 220 20.06 -14.83 10.95
N ALA A 221 19.85 -14.50 12.22
CA ALA A 221 20.47 -15.21 13.35
C ALA A 221 20.02 -16.68 13.44
N LYS A 222 18.73 -16.96 13.27
CA LYS A 222 18.19 -18.33 13.24
C LYS A 222 18.74 -19.14 12.07
N ARG A 223 18.92 -18.50 10.91
CA ARG A 223 19.47 -19.17 9.72
C ARG A 223 20.91 -19.61 9.93
N LYS A 224 21.77 -18.74 10.48
CA LYS A 224 23.17 -19.09 10.81
C LYS A 224 23.27 -20.21 11.84
N SER A 225 22.38 -20.25 12.83
CA SER A 225 22.37 -21.32 13.85
C SER A 225 22.00 -22.70 13.28
N ASN A 226 21.11 -22.75 12.30
CA ASN A 226 20.75 -24.01 11.64
C ASN A 226 21.85 -24.54 10.72
N ASP A 227 22.60 -23.66 10.04
CA ASP A 227 23.71 -24.07 9.18
C ASP A 227 24.90 -24.62 9.98
N THR A 228 25.01 -24.31 11.29
CA THR A 228 26.06 -24.81 12.18
C THR A 228 25.75 -26.14 12.88
N LYS A 229 24.56 -26.74 12.69
CA LYS A 229 24.27 -28.06 13.25
C LYS A 229 24.81 -29.15 12.31
N PRO A 230 25.67 -30.08 12.78
CA PRO A 230 26.14 -31.18 11.94
C PRO A 230 24.95 -32.04 11.49
N PRO A 231 25.00 -32.63 10.28
CA PRO A 231 23.96 -33.55 9.84
C PRO A 231 23.87 -34.70 10.84
N ILE A 232 22.67 -34.95 11.36
CA ILE A 232 22.39 -36.12 12.18
C ILE A 232 22.44 -37.31 11.21
N ILE A 233 23.52 -38.07 11.29
CA ILE A 233 23.73 -39.35 10.59
C ILE A 233 22.91 -40.42 11.31
#